data_AF-A0A3C0S096-F1
#
_entry.id   AF-A0A3C0S096-F1
#
_cell.length_a   1.000
_cell.length_b   1.000
_cell.length_c   1.000
_cell.angle_alpha   90.00
_cell.angle_beta   90.00
_cell.angle_gamma   90.00
#
_symmetry.space_group_name_H-M   'P 1'
#
loop_
_entity.id
_entity.type
_entity.pdbx_description
1 polymer ?
#
loop_
_entity_poly.entity_id
_entity_poly.type
_entity_poly.pdbx_seq_one_letter_code
_entity_poly.pdbx_strand_id
1 'polypeptide(L)'
;MMIGTDSHTVNAGGLGMVAIGVGGADACDVMAGLPWELKFPKLIGVKLTGKLSGWAAAKDVILKVAGILTVKGGTGAIVEYFGEGAESLSCTGKGTICNMGAE
;
A
#
# COMPACT_ATOMS: atom_id res chain seq x y z
N MET A 1 -2.72 8.88 -9.81
CA MET A 1 -3.72 8.12 -9.03
C MET A 1 -4.28 7.04 -9.92
N MET A 2 -4.51 5.84 -9.38
CA MET A 2 -5.07 4.68 -10.08
C MET A 2 -6.16 4.05 -9.21
N ILE A 3 -7.24 3.59 -9.83
CA ILE A 3 -8.21 2.70 -9.20
C ILE A 3 -8.31 1.40 -9.98
N GLY A 4 -8.63 0.30 -9.31
CA GLY A 4 -8.73 -1.02 -9.91
C GLY A 4 -9.75 -1.88 -9.19
N THR A 5 -10.43 -2.76 -9.92
CA THR A 5 -11.49 -3.61 -9.37
C THR A 5 -10.95 -4.85 -8.64
N ASP A 6 -9.84 -4.68 -7.92
CA ASP A 6 -9.11 -5.72 -7.21
C ASP A 6 -8.53 -5.13 -5.91
N SER A 7 -8.59 -5.88 -4.80
CA SER A 7 -8.11 -5.37 -3.50
C SER A 7 -6.60 -5.09 -3.50
N HIS A 8 -5.83 -5.86 -4.26
CA HIS A 8 -4.38 -5.77 -4.34
C HIS A 8 -3.89 -4.76 -5.37
N THR A 9 -4.78 -3.93 -5.94
CA THR A 9 -4.44 -2.74 -6.74
C THR A 9 -3.37 -1.87 -6.07
N VAL A 10 -3.37 -1.84 -4.73
CA VAL A 10 -2.39 -1.15 -3.88
C VAL A 10 -0.93 -1.54 -4.16
N ASN A 11 -0.66 -2.69 -4.80
CA ASN A 11 0.67 -3.12 -5.25
C ASN A 11 1.41 -2.05 -6.07
N ALA A 12 0.69 -1.25 -6.87
CA ALA A 12 1.28 -0.17 -7.66
C ALA A 12 1.90 0.94 -6.80
N GLY A 13 1.59 0.99 -5.50
CA GLY A 13 2.26 1.85 -4.52
C GLY A 13 3.78 1.65 -4.47
N GLY A 14 4.27 0.45 -4.83
CA GLY A 14 5.71 0.20 -4.96
C GLY A 14 6.44 1.08 -5.98
N LEU A 15 5.70 1.62 -6.96
CA LEU A 15 6.16 2.56 -7.98
C LEU A 15 5.80 4.02 -7.65
N GLY A 16 5.38 4.33 -6.41
CA GLY A 16 5.00 5.67 -5.99
C GLY A 16 3.59 6.10 -6.44
N MET A 17 2.77 5.16 -6.92
CA MET A 17 1.39 5.45 -7.30
C MET A 17 0.45 5.42 -6.08
N VAL A 18 -0.42 6.41 -5.94
CA VAL A 18 -1.61 6.28 -5.08
C VAL A 18 -2.61 5.39 -5.83
N ALA A 19 -2.68 4.12 -5.43
CA ALA A 19 -3.47 3.07 -6.09
C ALA A 19 -4.47 2.46 -5.11
N ILE A 20 -5.75 2.39 -5.47
CA ILE A 20 -6.84 2.01 -4.55
C ILE A 20 -7.74 0.94 -5.20
N GLY A 21 -8.02 -0.13 -4.46
CA GLY A 21 -9.01 -1.13 -4.85
C GLY A 21 -10.43 -0.60 -4.68
N VAL A 22 -11.28 -0.80 -5.68
CA VAL A 22 -12.67 -0.30 -5.70
C VAL A 22 -13.64 -1.37 -6.22
N GLY A 23 -14.95 -1.12 -6.09
CA GLY A 23 -15.96 -1.96 -6.73
C GLY A 23 -16.07 -1.70 -8.24
N GLY A 24 -16.77 -2.57 -8.95
CA GLY A 24 -17.03 -2.37 -10.39
C GLY A 24 -17.82 -1.09 -10.70
N ALA A 25 -18.72 -0.68 -9.80
CA ALA A 25 -19.52 0.54 -9.96
C ALA A 25 -18.63 1.80 -9.94
N ASP A 26 -17.71 1.92 -8.97
CA ASP A 26 -16.78 3.05 -8.90
C ASP A 26 -15.88 3.13 -10.15
N ALA A 27 -15.47 1.98 -10.68
CA ALA A 27 -14.70 1.94 -11.93
C ALA A 27 -15.55 2.44 -13.12
N CYS A 28 -16.83 2.06 -13.19
CA CYS A 28 -17.76 2.58 -14.20
C CYS A 28 -17.95 4.10 -14.08
N ASP A 29 -18.06 4.65 -12.87
CA ASP A 29 -18.19 6.09 -12.65
C ASP A 29 -16.99 6.84 -13.26
N VAL A 30 -15.77 6.42 -12.94
CA VAL A 30 -14.56 7.04 -13.50
C VAL A 30 -14.46 6.84 -15.02
N MET A 31 -14.83 5.66 -15.53
CA MET A 31 -14.86 5.38 -16.98
C MET A 31 -15.91 6.25 -17.71
N ALA A 32 -17.00 6.60 -17.04
CA ALA A 32 -18.03 7.52 -17.55
C ALA A 32 -17.64 9.00 -17.41
N GLY A 33 -16.46 9.30 -16.84
CA GLY A 33 -15.98 10.66 -16.60
C GLY A 33 -16.62 11.34 -15.38
N LEU A 34 -17.27 10.56 -14.51
CA LEU A 34 -17.85 11.07 -13.26
C LEU A 34 -16.76 11.19 -12.18
N PRO A 35 -16.88 12.17 -11.26
CA PRO A 35 -16.01 12.25 -10.09
C PRO A 35 -16.20 11.02 -9.19
N TRP A 36 -15.09 10.44 -8.73
CA TRP A 36 -15.10 9.37 -7.74
C TRP A 36 -14.94 9.93 -6.33
N GLU A 37 -15.82 9.52 -5.43
CA GLU A 37 -15.80 9.94 -4.02
C GLU A 37 -14.98 8.98 -3.15
N LEU A 38 -14.15 9.53 -2.29
CA LEU A 38 -13.38 8.77 -1.32
C LEU A 38 -13.43 9.48 0.04
N LYS A 39 -13.73 8.73 1.09
CA LYS A 39 -13.59 9.23 2.46
C LYS A 39 -12.13 9.61 2.72
N PHE A 40 -11.89 10.84 3.17
CA PHE A 40 -10.54 11.32 3.44
C PHE A 40 -9.80 10.36 4.39
N PRO A 41 -8.70 9.75 3.95
CA PRO A 41 -8.03 8.72 4.72
C PRO A 41 -7.21 9.33 5.85
N LYS A 42 -7.04 8.57 6.94
CA LYS A 42 -5.97 8.83 7.90
C LYS A 42 -4.62 8.46 7.28
N LEU A 43 -3.53 8.84 7.94
CA LEU A 43 -2.18 8.49 7.52
C LEU A 43 -1.46 7.73 8.64
N ILE A 44 -0.89 6.58 8.31
CA ILE A 44 -0.03 5.79 9.19
C ILE A 44 1.38 5.83 8.61
N GLY A 45 2.30 6.47 9.31
CA GLY A 45 3.71 6.53 8.91
C GLY A 45 4.51 5.34 9.43
N VAL A 46 5.12 4.58 8.53
CA VAL A 46 6.06 3.49 8.87
C VAL A 46 7.47 3.92 8.49
N LYS A 47 8.25 4.30 9.50
CA LYS A 47 9.67 4.67 9.31
C LYS A 47 10.54 3.43 9.26
N LEU A 48 11.19 3.19 8.14
CA LEU A 48 12.17 2.12 7.97
C LEU A 48 13.59 2.68 8.11
N THR A 49 14.41 2.02 8.93
CA THR A 49 15.82 2.37 9.19
C THR A 49 16.72 1.16 8.95
N GLY A 50 17.99 1.40 8.64
CA GLY A 50 18.94 0.35 8.28
C GLY A 50 18.67 -0.28 6.90
N LYS A 51 19.16 -1.50 6.68
CA LYS A 51 19.04 -2.24 5.41
C LYS A 51 18.77 -3.72 5.68
N LEU A 52 17.95 -4.36 4.84
CA LEU A 52 17.76 -5.81 4.88
C LEU A 52 19.06 -6.57 4.61
N SER A 53 19.29 -7.65 5.34
CA SER A 53 20.51 -8.47 5.25
C SER A 53 20.22 -9.95 5.45
N GLY A 54 21.06 -10.81 4.88
CA GLY A 54 20.95 -12.26 5.02
C GLY A 54 19.69 -12.79 4.32
N TRP A 55 18.87 -13.52 5.06
CA TRP A 55 17.64 -14.14 4.55
C TRP A 55 16.40 -13.24 4.63
N ALA A 56 16.51 -12.06 5.23
CA ALA A 56 15.40 -11.14 5.37
C ALA A 56 15.04 -10.50 4.01
N ALA A 57 13.75 -10.49 3.68
CA ALA A 57 13.19 -9.95 2.45
C ALA A 57 12.16 -8.85 2.74
N ALA A 58 11.77 -8.10 1.70
CA ALA A 58 10.71 -7.08 1.80
C ALA A 58 9.40 -7.67 2.34
N LYS A 59 9.14 -8.96 2.07
CA LYS A 59 8.00 -9.69 2.61
C LYS A 59 7.98 -9.71 4.15
N ASP A 60 9.15 -9.81 4.80
CA ASP A 60 9.23 -9.86 6.26
C ASP A 60 8.86 -8.51 6.89
N VAL A 61 9.11 -7.40 6.18
CA VAL A 61 8.70 -6.06 6.63
C VAL A 61 7.19 -5.99 6.75
N ILE A 62 6.45 -6.35 5.69
CA ILE A 62 4.98 -6.28 5.72
C ILE A 62 4.37 -7.32 6.66
N LEU A 63 4.95 -8.53 6.77
CA LEU A 63 4.52 -9.51 7.77
C LEU A 63 4.66 -8.96 9.19
N LYS A 64 5.75 -8.24 9.49
CA LYS A 64 5.94 -7.60 10.79
C LYS A 64 4.94 -6.46 11.02
N VAL A 65 4.70 -5.62 10.01
CA VAL A 65 3.74 -4.51 10.09
C VAL A 65 2.32 -5.03 10.29
N ALA A 66 1.90 -6.07 9.55
CA ALA A 66 0.60 -6.72 9.73
C ALA A 66 0.45 -7.32 11.13
N GLY A 67 1.52 -7.90 11.70
CA GLY A 67 1.53 -8.36 13.09
C GLY A 67 1.38 -7.25 14.13
N ILE A 68 1.87 -6.03 13.84
CA ILE A 68 1.75 -4.87 14.73
C ILE A 68 0.36 -4.22 14.64
N LEU A 69 -0.13 -4.00 13.42
CA LEU A 69 -1.40 -3.31 13.18
C LEU A 69 -2.59 -4.24 13.32
N THR A 70 -2.42 -5.55 13.14
CA THR A 70 -3.50 -6.54 12.96
C THR A 70 -4.38 -6.22 11.75
N VAL A 71 -5.32 -7.11 11.42
CA VAL A 71 -6.23 -6.97 10.26
C VAL A 71 -7.19 -5.78 10.33
N LYS A 72 -7.26 -5.07 11.47
CA LYS A 72 -8.12 -3.88 11.67
C LYS A 72 -7.35 -2.57 11.80
N GLY A 73 -6.04 -2.62 11.99
CA GLY A 73 -5.25 -1.41 12.28
C GLY A 73 -5.11 -0.47 11.09
N GLY A 74 -5.23 -1.00 9.86
CA GLY A 74 -5.15 -0.21 8.62
C GLY A 74 -6.47 0.37 8.13
N THR A 75 -7.61 0.03 8.73
CA THR A 75 -8.93 0.41 8.20
C THR A 75 -9.09 1.93 8.11
N GLY A 76 -9.32 2.43 6.89
CA GLY A 76 -9.55 3.85 6.62
C GLY A 76 -8.28 4.71 6.69
N ALA A 77 -7.10 4.10 6.57
CA ALA A 77 -5.81 4.80 6.53
C ALA A 77 -4.98 4.42 5.30
N ILE A 78 -4.15 5.34 4.84
CA ILE A 78 -3.03 5.04 3.94
C ILE A 78 -1.80 4.76 4.79
N VAL A 79 -1.09 3.66 4.48
CA VAL A 79 0.20 3.35 5.10
C VAL A 79 1.31 3.91 4.22
N GLU A 80 2.06 4.89 4.76
CA GLU A 80 3.16 5.56 4.05
C GLU A 80 4.50 5.10 4.64
N TYR A 81 5.38 4.58 3.76
CA TYR A 81 6.71 4.11 4.14
C TYR A 81 7.76 5.16 3.82
N PHE A 82 8.59 5.49 4.81
CA PHE A 82 9.62 6.53 4.67
C PHE A 82 10.90 6.18 5.43
N GLY A 83 11.98 6.94 5.18
CA GLY A 83 13.29 6.75 5.80
C GLY A 83 14.29 5.95 4.95
N GLU A 84 15.55 5.94 5.37
CA GLU A 84 16.66 5.30 4.65
C GLU A 84 16.40 3.82 4.31
N GLY A 85 15.70 3.10 5.19
CA GLY A 85 15.37 1.70 4.96
C GLY A 85 14.39 1.52 3.81
N ALA A 86 13.49 2.47 3.59
CA ALA A 86 12.57 2.45 2.45
C ALA A 86 13.32 2.71 1.13
N GLU A 87 14.34 3.57 1.14
CA GLU A 87 15.19 3.80 -0.04
C GLU A 87 16.04 2.57 -0.40
N SER A 88 16.42 1.77 0.61
CA SER A 88 17.22 0.55 0.41
C SER A 88 16.47 -0.60 -0.28
N LEU A 89 15.14 -0.53 -0.39
CA LEU A 89 14.30 -1.56 -0.98
C LEU A 89 14.22 -1.43 -2.50
N SER A 90 14.25 -2.56 -3.20
CA SER A 90 13.94 -2.60 -4.64
C SER A 90 12.51 -2.17 -4.91
N CYS A 91 12.25 -1.66 -6.12
CA CYS A 91 10.91 -1.28 -6.56
C CYS A 91 9.88 -2.42 -6.39
N THR A 92 10.24 -3.64 -6.78
CA THR A 92 9.38 -4.82 -6.66
C THR A 92 9.23 -5.29 -5.20
N GLY A 93 10.25 -5.06 -4.37
CA GLY A 93 10.15 -5.28 -2.92
C GLY A 93 9.18 -4.31 -2.26
N LYS A 94 9.20 -3.03 -2.66
CA LYS A 94 8.18 -2.05 -2.23
C LYS A 94 6.78 -2.48 -2.68
N GLY A 95 6.64 -2.96 -3.92
CA GLY A 95 5.38 -3.53 -4.41
C GLY A 95 4.87 -4.67 -3.54
N THR A 96 5.76 -5.60 -3.14
CA THR A 96 5.44 -6.70 -2.21
C THR A 96 4.88 -6.20 -0.88
N ILE A 97 5.47 -5.14 -0.32
CA ILE A 97 5.01 -4.53 0.93
C ILE A 97 3.65 -3.87 0.74
N CYS A 98 3.49 -3.04 -0.30
CA CYS A 98 2.22 -2.36 -0.57
C CYS A 98 1.08 -3.34 -0.87
N ASN A 99 1.37 -4.41 -1.63
CA ASN A 99 0.41 -5.46 -2.00
C ASN A 99 -0.27 -6.08 -0.78
N MET A 100 0.52 -6.58 0.19
CA MET A 100 -0.01 -7.23 1.38
C MET A 100 -0.47 -6.22 2.45
N GLY A 101 -0.36 -4.92 2.21
CA GLY A 101 -1.01 -3.89 3.02
C GLY A 101 -2.54 -3.86 2.88
N ALA A 102 -3.11 -4.65 1.94
CA ALA A 102 -4.54 -4.85 1.82
C ALA A 102 -5.15 -5.70 2.96
N GLU A 103 -4.31 -6.47 3.67
CA GLU A 103 -4.73 -7.46 4.67
C GLU A 103 -4.75 -6.92 6.10
#